data_AF-A0A2V8RP76-F1
#
_entry.id   AF-A0A2V8RP76-F1
#
_cell.length_a   1.000
_cell.length_b   1.000
_cell.length_c   1.000
_cell.angle_alpha   90.00
_cell.angle_beta   90.00
_cell.angle_gamma   90.00
#
_symmetry.space_group_name_H-M   'P 1'
#
loop_
_entity.id
_entity.type
_entity.pdbx_description
1 polymer ?
#
loop_
_entity_poly.entity_id
_entity_poly.type
_entity_poly.pdbx_seq_one_letter_code
_entity_poly.pdbx_strand_id
1 'polypeptide(L)'
;MKQRTLTLKQQSIAEGLAHRYGIDTESIHFLNADKPEEPWLTAESLIIIARQSAELQTIDEGFDQFIDPLLQIVHYATVVTKSGQTFRRSGVATINEREDMDAHRLAAGRAVSAVLTAAGFHPLHPGVVADLDLNKQTATAQPLGVELTTRQRDLKRIHVIAQRKGLLKPLQGGGYDRSGYKEFLIKKYGINTAISFDEKERASLINALEQLPDAEDDEFAGIEQLEQVA
;
A
#
# COMPACT_ATOMS: atom_id res chain seq x y z
N MET A 1 17.90 6.87 -19.44
CA MET A 1 17.43 7.09 -18.05
C MET A 1 17.96 8.44 -17.58
N LYS A 2 17.09 9.38 -17.16
CA LYS A 2 17.56 10.61 -16.50
C LYS A 2 17.96 10.23 -15.08
N GLN A 3 19.25 10.27 -14.75
CA GLN A 3 19.71 10.14 -13.37
C GLN A 3 18.99 11.20 -12.52
N ARG A 4 18.15 10.76 -11.57
CA ARG A 4 17.64 11.64 -10.53
C ARG A 4 18.84 12.04 -9.67
N THR A 5 19.18 13.32 -9.67
CA THR A 5 20.22 13.83 -8.78
C THR A 5 19.72 13.72 -7.34
N LEU A 6 20.31 12.80 -6.58
CA LEU A 6 20.07 12.67 -5.15
C LEU A 6 20.64 13.89 -4.43
N THR A 7 19.99 14.33 -3.36
CA THR A 7 20.60 15.28 -2.42
C THR A 7 21.79 14.63 -1.70
N LEU A 8 22.72 15.42 -1.15
CA LEU A 8 23.85 14.90 -0.37
C LEU A 8 23.41 13.97 0.76
N LYS A 9 22.27 14.27 1.40
CA LYS A 9 21.72 13.45 2.49
C LYS A 9 21.15 12.13 1.99
N GLN A 10 20.38 12.15 0.89
CA GLN A 10 19.88 10.93 0.24
C GLN A 10 21.02 10.05 -0.27
N GLN A 11 22.08 10.66 -0.81
CA GLN A 11 23.27 9.96 -1.26
C GLN A 11 23.99 9.28 -0.10
N SER A 12 24.19 9.98 1.02
CA SER A 12 24.77 9.39 2.24
C SER A 12 23.95 8.21 2.77
N ILE A 13 22.61 8.28 2.71
CA ILE A 13 21.73 7.16 3.11
C ILE A 13 21.91 5.97 2.15
N ALA A 14 21.92 6.22 0.83
CA ALA A 14 22.09 5.17 -0.17
C ALA A 14 23.45 4.47 -0.03
N GLU A 15 24.53 5.24 0.12
CA GLU A 15 25.88 4.73 0.36
C GLU A 15 25.98 3.93 1.68
N GLY A 16 25.31 4.40 2.74
CA GLY A 16 25.25 3.69 4.01
C GLY A 16 24.54 2.34 3.91
N LEU A 17 23.43 2.27 3.17
CA LEU A 17 22.70 1.03 2.90
C LEU A 17 23.52 0.06 2.03
N ALA A 18 24.20 0.57 1.01
CA ALA A 18 25.09 -0.22 0.16
C ALA A 18 26.27 -0.79 0.95
N HIS A 19 26.94 0.04 1.75
CA HIS A 19 28.09 -0.38 2.54
C HIS A 19 27.71 -1.41 3.61
N ARG A 20 26.58 -1.21 4.31
CA ARG A 20 26.20 -2.05 5.46
C ARG A 20 25.51 -3.35 5.05
N TYR A 21 24.76 -3.34 3.96
CA TYR A 21 23.88 -4.44 3.57
C TYR A 21 24.13 -5.00 2.17
N GLY A 22 25.05 -4.40 1.41
CA GLY A 22 25.30 -4.78 0.02
C GLY A 22 24.15 -4.45 -0.93
N ILE A 23 23.30 -3.48 -0.56
CA ILE A 23 22.17 -3.06 -1.41
C ILE A 23 22.68 -2.19 -2.56
N ASP A 24 22.26 -2.51 -3.78
CA ASP A 24 22.57 -1.69 -4.95
C ASP A 24 21.92 -0.31 -4.83
N THR A 25 22.74 0.74 -4.87
CA THR A 25 22.29 2.13 -4.81
C THR A 25 21.30 2.51 -5.91
N GLU A 26 21.35 1.84 -7.08
CA GLU A 26 20.41 2.10 -8.17
C GLU A 26 18.99 1.58 -7.88
N SER A 27 18.85 0.65 -6.94
CA SER A 27 17.57 0.08 -6.50
C SER A 27 16.89 0.89 -5.37
N ILE A 28 17.57 1.91 -4.86
CA ILE A 28 17.09 2.75 -3.74
C ILE A 28 16.35 3.96 -4.31
N HIS A 29 15.08 4.12 -3.92
CA HIS A 29 14.24 5.20 -4.44
C HIS A 29 13.67 6.07 -3.32
N PHE A 30 13.82 7.39 -3.42
CA PHE A 30 13.19 8.33 -2.47
C PHE A 30 11.85 8.79 -3.06
N LEU A 31 10.77 8.12 -2.64
CA LEU A 31 9.44 8.29 -3.25
C LEU A 31 8.55 9.29 -2.51
N ASN A 32 8.79 9.48 -1.22
CA ASN A 32 7.93 10.31 -0.39
C ASN A 32 8.43 11.76 -0.37
N ALA A 33 7.62 12.69 -0.90
CA ALA A 33 7.95 14.11 -0.91
C ALA A 33 7.90 14.73 0.50
N ASP A 34 7.01 14.24 1.36
CA ASP A 34 6.86 14.71 2.75
C ASP A 34 7.97 14.16 3.66
N LYS A 35 8.60 13.07 3.23
CA LYS A 35 9.72 12.42 3.91
C LYS A 35 10.84 12.12 2.94
N PRO A 36 11.54 13.16 2.44
CA PRO A 36 12.51 13.02 1.35
C PRO A 36 13.73 12.18 1.73
N GLU A 37 13.90 11.88 3.01
CA GLU A 37 15.02 11.10 3.56
C GLU A 37 14.66 9.64 3.83
N GLU A 38 13.38 9.25 3.73
CA GLU A 38 12.96 7.85 3.84
C GLU A 38 13.03 7.18 2.45
N PRO A 39 13.98 6.26 2.21
CA PRO A 39 14.01 5.52 0.97
C PRO A 39 12.92 4.45 0.98
N TRP A 40 12.29 4.30 -0.17
CA TRP A 40 11.63 3.07 -0.55
C TRP A 40 12.69 2.06 -1.02
N LEU A 41 12.52 0.83 -0.56
CA LEU A 41 13.42 -0.30 -0.84
C LEU A 41 12.59 -1.47 -1.39
N THR A 42 13.22 -2.31 -2.19
CA THR A 42 12.61 -3.54 -2.69
C THR A 42 12.32 -4.51 -1.54
N ALA A 43 11.33 -5.40 -1.72
CA ALA A 43 11.04 -6.47 -0.76
C ALA A 43 12.30 -7.27 -0.41
N GLU A 44 13.11 -7.63 -1.42
CA GLU A 44 14.38 -8.33 -1.25
C GLU A 44 15.37 -7.57 -0.37
N SER A 45 15.59 -6.27 -0.65
CA SER A 45 16.50 -5.44 0.15
C SER A 45 16.06 -5.34 1.60
N LEU A 46 14.75 -5.17 1.82
CA LEU A 46 14.17 -5.10 3.16
C LEU A 46 14.31 -6.43 3.92
N ILE A 47 14.13 -7.57 3.24
CA ILE A 47 14.35 -8.91 3.81
C ILE A 47 15.83 -9.10 4.18
N ILE A 48 16.77 -8.69 3.33
CA ILE A 48 18.21 -8.76 3.60
C ILE A 48 18.55 -7.96 4.87
N ILE A 49 18.04 -6.73 4.99
CA ILE A 49 18.24 -5.89 6.17
C ILE A 49 17.65 -6.56 7.42
N ALA A 50 16.40 -7.02 7.34
CA ALA A 50 15.69 -7.61 8.47
C ALA A 50 16.39 -8.87 9.01
N ARG A 51 16.97 -9.69 8.13
CA ARG A 51 17.72 -10.91 8.48
C ARG A 51 18.98 -10.65 9.30
N GLN A 52 19.47 -9.41 9.34
CA GLN A 52 20.58 -9.04 10.23
C GLN A 52 20.14 -8.94 11.70
N SER A 53 18.83 -8.90 11.96
CA SER A 53 18.31 -8.87 13.33
C SER A 53 18.28 -10.25 13.96
N ALA A 54 18.78 -10.34 15.20
CA ALA A 54 18.73 -11.56 15.99
C ALA A 54 17.31 -11.97 16.38
N GLU A 55 16.35 -11.04 16.38
CA GLU A 55 14.95 -11.28 16.78
C GLU A 55 14.06 -11.82 15.65
N LEU A 56 14.51 -11.74 14.39
CA LEU A 56 13.77 -12.26 13.26
C LEU A 56 13.88 -13.79 13.22
N GLN A 57 12.74 -14.49 13.11
CA GLN A 57 12.71 -15.92 12.84
C GLN A 57 12.47 -16.18 11.36
N THR A 58 11.37 -15.67 10.81
CA THR A 58 11.05 -15.80 9.38
C THR A 58 10.37 -14.55 8.84
N ILE A 59 10.50 -14.35 7.54
CA ILE A 59 9.70 -13.41 6.77
C ILE A 59 9.27 -14.09 5.47
N ASP A 60 7.99 -13.97 5.15
CA ASP A 60 7.37 -14.47 3.92
C ASP A 60 6.65 -13.33 3.21
N GLU A 61 6.70 -13.32 1.90
CA GLU A 61 6.06 -12.32 1.04
C GLU A 61 5.36 -13.06 -0.10
N GLY A 62 4.15 -12.61 -0.45
CA GLY A 62 3.39 -13.25 -1.50
C GLY A 62 2.39 -12.33 -2.16
N PHE A 63 2.14 -12.61 -3.44
CA PHE A 63 1.01 -12.03 -4.17
C PHE A 63 -0.31 -12.54 -3.59
N ASP A 64 -1.26 -11.63 -3.37
CA ASP A 64 -2.60 -11.95 -2.91
C ASP A 64 -3.58 -11.98 -4.09
N GLN A 65 -3.78 -10.81 -4.72
CA GLN A 65 -4.77 -10.66 -5.78
C GLN A 65 -4.56 -9.37 -6.58
N PHE A 66 -5.23 -9.30 -7.72
CA PHE A 66 -5.41 -8.10 -8.51
C PHE A 66 -6.84 -7.59 -8.37
N ILE A 67 -7.00 -6.32 -7.99
CA ILE A 67 -8.29 -5.63 -7.92
C ILE A 67 -8.46 -4.87 -9.25
N ASP A 68 -8.99 -5.58 -10.25
CA ASP A 68 -9.14 -5.09 -11.63
C ASP A 68 -9.83 -3.73 -11.74
N PRO A 69 -10.96 -3.46 -11.05
CA PRO A 69 -11.63 -2.16 -11.15
C PRO A 69 -10.78 -0.98 -10.66
N LEU A 70 -9.89 -1.24 -9.70
CA LEU A 70 -8.94 -0.28 -9.14
C LEU A 70 -7.54 -0.41 -9.77
N LEU A 71 -7.35 -1.30 -10.76
CA LEU A 71 -6.05 -1.63 -11.34
C LEU A 71 -4.98 -1.68 -10.24
N GLN A 72 -5.27 -2.42 -9.16
CA GLN A 72 -4.45 -2.46 -7.96
C GLN A 72 -3.93 -3.86 -7.73
N ILE A 73 -2.62 -3.97 -7.53
CA ILE A 73 -1.97 -5.22 -7.15
C ILE A 73 -1.83 -5.22 -5.63
N VAL A 74 -2.26 -6.30 -4.99
CA VAL A 74 -2.15 -6.52 -3.54
C VAL A 74 -1.13 -7.62 -3.29
N HIS A 75 -0.17 -7.33 -2.43
CA HIS A 75 0.76 -8.30 -1.85
C HIS A 75 0.56 -8.34 -0.34
N TYR A 76 0.92 -9.44 0.28
CA TYR A 76 1.02 -9.57 1.73
C TYR A 76 2.46 -9.89 2.12
N ALA A 77 2.82 -9.54 3.35
CA ALA A 77 4.03 -10.03 3.98
C ALA A 77 3.75 -10.43 5.42
N THR A 78 4.41 -11.48 5.88
CA THR A 78 4.28 -12.06 7.22
C THR A 78 5.65 -12.13 7.86
N VAL A 79 5.78 -11.64 9.10
CA VAL A 79 7.00 -11.72 9.91
C VAL A 79 6.71 -12.54 11.14
N VAL A 80 7.55 -13.53 11.43
CA VAL A 80 7.57 -14.26 12.68
C VAL A 80 8.84 -13.90 13.43
N THR A 81 8.69 -13.49 14.68
CA THR A 81 9.80 -13.19 15.60
C THR A 81 10.19 -14.43 16.40
N LYS A 82 11.41 -14.46 16.97
CA LYS A 82 11.86 -15.57 17.80
C LYS A 82 11.04 -15.79 19.08
N SER A 83 10.35 -14.75 19.56
CA SER A 83 9.41 -14.85 20.68
C SER A 83 8.08 -15.53 20.31
N GLY A 84 7.89 -15.87 19.02
CA GLY A 84 6.68 -16.51 18.49
C GLY A 84 5.59 -15.51 18.07
N GLN A 85 5.82 -14.20 18.18
CA GLN A 85 4.87 -13.20 17.70
C GLN A 85 4.87 -13.18 16.17
N THR A 86 3.68 -13.14 15.58
CA THR A 86 3.49 -13.06 14.13
C THR A 86 2.78 -11.78 13.75
N PHE A 87 3.34 -11.08 12.77
CA PHE A 87 2.81 -9.86 12.19
C PHE A 87 2.50 -10.12 10.72
N ARG A 88 1.37 -9.61 10.22
CA ARG A 88 1.03 -9.66 8.80
C ARG A 88 0.51 -8.31 8.36
N ARG A 89 0.98 -7.83 7.21
CA ARG A 89 0.52 -6.57 6.60
C ARG A 89 0.41 -6.72 5.10
N SER A 90 -0.43 -5.88 4.52
CA SER A 90 -0.62 -5.79 3.08
C SER A 90 0.14 -4.60 2.50
N GLY A 91 0.64 -4.76 1.29
CA GLY A 91 1.11 -3.68 0.44
C GLY A 91 0.29 -3.63 -0.84
N VAL A 92 -0.04 -2.43 -1.28
CA VAL A 92 -0.82 -2.24 -2.50
C VAL A 92 -0.08 -1.27 -3.43
N ALA A 93 -0.16 -1.49 -4.73
CA ALA A 93 0.29 -0.55 -5.74
C ALA A 93 -0.74 -0.43 -6.84
N THR A 94 -0.92 0.78 -7.38
CA THR A 94 -1.75 0.96 -8.58
C THR A 94 -0.89 0.68 -9.81
N ILE A 95 -1.44 0.04 -10.84
CA ILE A 95 -0.79 -0.09 -12.14
C ILE A 95 -0.42 1.31 -12.67
N ASN A 96 0.79 1.44 -13.20
CA ASN A 96 1.36 2.69 -13.70
C ASN A 96 1.42 3.82 -12.65
N GLU A 97 1.40 3.49 -11.36
CA GLU A 97 1.63 4.49 -10.30
C GLU A 97 2.98 5.20 -10.49
N ARG A 98 3.99 4.47 -10.99
CA ARG A 98 5.29 4.98 -11.40
C ARG A 98 5.68 4.35 -12.73
N GLU A 99 6.02 5.18 -13.72
CA GLU A 99 6.44 4.69 -15.05
C GLU A 99 7.75 3.89 -15.03
N ASP A 100 8.60 4.13 -14.03
CA ASP A 100 9.91 3.51 -13.87
C ASP A 100 9.91 2.27 -12.96
N MET A 101 8.75 1.84 -12.46
CA MET A 101 8.68 0.71 -11.53
C MET A 101 7.50 -0.21 -11.77
N ASP A 102 7.78 -1.51 -11.71
CA ASP A 102 6.77 -2.55 -11.73
C ASP A 102 5.87 -2.49 -10.47
N ALA A 103 4.56 -2.62 -10.68
CA ALA A 103 3.57 -2.50 -9.62
C ALA A 103 3.60 -3.70 -8.66
N HIS A 104 3.97 -4.91 -9.09
CA HIS A 104 4.19 -6.02 -8.16
C HIS A 104 5.36 -5.72 -7.22
N ARG A 105 6.48 -5.22 -7.75
CA ARG A 105 7.64 -4.83 -6.92
C ARG A 105 7.29 -3.74 -5.91
N LEU A 106 6.53 -2.73 -6.34
CA LEU A 106 6.04 -1.67 -5.46
C LEU A 106 5.16 -2.21 -4.34
N ALA A 107 4.17 -3.04 -4.68
CA ALA A 107 3.25 -3.64 -3.70
C ALA A 107 3.99 -4.56 -2.72
N ALA A 108 4.88 -5.42 -3.21
CA ALA A 108 5.70 -6.32 -2.38
C ALA A 108 6.60 -5.53 -1.40
N GLY A 109 7.33 -4.52 -1.89
CA GLY A 109 8.19 -3.68 -1.04
C GLY A 109 7.39 -2.93 0.04
N ARG A 110 6.19 -2.46 -0.30
CA ARG A 110 5.26 -1.85 0.68
C ARG A 110 4.79 -2.85 1.72
N ALA A 111 4.43 -4.08 1.30
CA ALA A 111 3.97 -5.13 2.21
C ALA A 111 5.06 -5.46 3.23
N VAL A 112 6.28 -5.69 2.74
CA VAL A 112 7.45 -6.01 3.57
C VAL A 112 7.81 -4.84 4.49
N SER A 113 7.85 -3.61 3.98
CA SER A 113 8.15 -2.42 4.78
C SER A 113 7.13 -2.23 5.91
N ALA A 114 5.84 -2.39 5.60
CA ALA A 114 4.77 -2.26 6.57
C ALA A 114 4.83 -3.35 7.66
N VAL A 115 5.06 -4.61 7.29
CA VAL A 115 5.12 -5.70 8.28
C VAL A 115 6.37 -5.61 9.15
N LEU A 116 7.52 -5.21 8.59
CA LEU A 116 8.75 -5.01 9.34
C LEU A 116 8.60 -3.86 10.33
N THR A 117 8.02 -2.74 9.91
CA THR A 117 7.72 -1.61 10.80
C THR A 117 6.79 -2.03 11.93
N ALA A 118 5.74 -2.81 11.63
CA ALA A 118 4.82 -3.34 12.64
C ALA A 118 5.49 -4.29 13.63
N ALA A 119 6.50 -5.04 13.17
CA ALA A 119 7.31 -5.94 14.00
C ALA A 119 8.50 -5.22 14.70
N GLY A 120 8.63 -3.90 14.56
CA GLY A 120 9.69 -3.11 15.19
C GLY A 120 11.04 -3.15 14.46
N PHE A 121 11.10 -3.70 13.24
CA PHE A 121 12.31 -3.72 12.41
C PHE A 121 12.33 -2.49 11.47
N HIS A 122 13.10 -1.47 11.81
CA HIS A 122 13.23 -0.29 10.96
C HIS A 122 14.50 -0.36 10.08
N PRO A 123 14.39 -0.33 8.74
CA PRO A 123 15.50 -0.59 7.83
C PRO A 123 16.63 0.46 7.89
N LEU A 124 16.35 1.67 8.38
CA LEU A 124 17.34 2.75 8.53
C LEU A 124 18.05 2.78 9.89
N HIS A 125 17.62 1.97 10.86
CA HIS A 125 18.17 2.01 12.22
C HIS A 125 18.59 0.61 12.68
N PRO A 126 19.78 0.14 12.26
CA PRO A 126 20.23 -1.25 12.42
C PRO A 126 20.56 -1.67 13.86
N GLY A 127 20.43 -0.76 14.83
CA GLY A 127 20.63 -1.01 16.26
C GLY A 127 19.46 -0.51 17.10
N VAL A 128 18.41 -0.02 16.45
CA VAL A 128 17.16 0.34 17.11
C VAL A 128 16.26 -0.88 16.88
N VAL A 129 16.42 -1.87 17.75
CA VAL A 129 15.22 -2.44 18.36
C VAL A 129 14.58 -1.20 18.94
N ALA A 130 13.68 -0.54 18.19
CA ALA A 130 12.92 0.56 18.75
C ALA A 130 12.37 -0.04 20.01
N ASP A 131 12.80 0.50 21.16
CA ASP A 131 12.34 0.09 22.48
C ASP A 131 10.91 -0.29 22.25
N LEU A 132 10.67 -1.61 22.30
CA LEU A 132 9.44 -2.18 21.84
C LEU A 132 8.52 -1.73 22.95
N ASP A 133 7.98 -0.54 22.77
CA ASP A 133 7.08 0.09 23.69
C ASP A 133 5.82 -0.73 23.45
N LEU A 134 5.81 -1.89 24.10
CA LEU A 134 4.73 -2.85 24.12
C LEU A 134 3.45 -2.17 24.63
N ASN A 135 3.55 -0.93 25.16
CA ASN A 135 2.44 -0.06 25.53
C ASN A 135 2.01 0.91 24.39
N LYS A 136 2.86 1.19 23.39
CA LYS A 136 2.42 1.74 22.08
C LYS A 136 1.88 0.60 21.20
N GLN A 137 0.86 -0.08 21.71
CA GLN A 137 -0.10 -0.79 20.87
C GLN A 137 -0.94 0.21 20.07
N THR A 138 -0.35 0.91 19.09
CA THR A 138 -1.14 1.59 18.06
C THR A 138 -1.30 0.67 16.86
N ALA A 139 -2.03 -0.42 17.10
CA ALA A 139 -2.73 -1.32 16.20
C ALA A 139 -2.73 -2.67 16.91
N THR A 140 -3.85 -2.99 17.58
CA THR A 140 -4.14 -4.34 18.06
C THR A 140 -3.66 -5.35 17.02
N ALA A 141 -2.73 -6.24 17.40
CA ALA A 141 -2.31 -7.34 16.55
C ALA A 141 -3.54 -8.23 16.29
N GLN A 142 -4.28 -7.92 15.22
CA GLN A 142 -5.39 -8.76 14.81
C GLN A 142 -4.81 -10.10 14.34
N PRO A 143 -5.48 -11.24 14.65
CA PRO A 143 -5.05 -12.55 14.20
C PRO A 143 -4.79 -12.59 12.68
N LEU A 144 -3.79 -13.40 12.25
CA LEU A 144 -3.23 -13.55 10.89
C LEU A 144 -4.16 -13.41 9.67
N GLY A 145 -5.45 -13.71 9.79
CA GLY A 145 -6.43 -13.67 8.69
C GLY A 145 -7.37 -12.46 8.70
N VAL A 146 -7.51 -11.75 9.82
CA VAL A 146 -8.57 -10.75 10.02
C VAL A 146 -8.21 -9.42 9.36
N GLU A 147 -6.97 -8.95 9.44
CA GLU A 147 -6.58 -7.65 8.83
C GLU A 147 -6.62 -7.69 7.30
N LEU A 148 -6.14 -8.77 6.68
CA LEU A 148 -6.18 -8.94 5.22
C LEU A 148 -7.61 -9.02 4.69
N THR A 149 -8.44 -9.86 5.31
CA THR A 149 -9.84 -9.99 4.91
C THR A 149 -10.62 -8.69 5.17
N THR A 150 -10.30 -7.97 6.24
CA THR A 150 -10.92 -6.67 6.55
C THR A 150 -10.45 -5.60 5.57
N ARG A 151 -9.14 -5.47 5.31
CA ARG A 151 -8.59 -4.53 4.32
C ARG A 151 -9.15 -4.80 2.93
N GLN A 152 -9.21 -6.07 2.50
CA GLN A 152 -9.81 -6.46 1.23
C GLN A 152 -11.29 -6.07 1.16
N ARG A 153 -12.05 -6.37 2.22
CA ARG A 153 -13.47 -6.00 2.31
C ARG A 153 -13.65 -4.48 2.25
N ASP A 154 -12.82 -3.74 2.98
CA ASP A 154 -12.86 -2.29 3.03
C ASP A 154 -12.54 -1.69 1.66
N LEU A 155 -11.48 -2.15 0.98
CA LEU A 155 -11.11 -1.66 -0.34
C LEU A 155 -12.18 -1.96 -1.40
N LYS A 156 -12.78 -3.17 -1.36
CA LYS A 156 -13.93 -3.52 -2.20
C LYS A 156 -15.14 -2.63 -1.89
N ARG A 157 -15.43 -2.37 -0.61
CA ARG A 157 -16.51 -1.49 -0.17
C ARG A 157 -16.28 -0.04 -0.60
N ILE A 158 -15.05 0.48 -0.43
CA ILE A 158 -14.64 1.80 -0.91
C ILE A 158 -14.88 1.91 -2.42
N HIS A 159 -14.49 0.90 -3.20
CA HIS A 159 -14.73 0.87 -4.64
C HIS A 159 -16.22 0.94 -4.97
N VAL A 160 -17.04 0.07 -4.38
CA VAL A 160 -18.49 0.02 -4.63
C VAL A 160 -19.17 1.34 -4.26
N ILE A 161 -18.82 1.92 -3.10
CA ILE A 161 -19.39 3.21 -2.70
C ILE A 161 -18.91 4.30 -3.68
N ALA A 162 -17.63 4.36 -4.00
CA ALA A 162 -17.11 5.36 -4.93
C ALA A 162 -17.75 5.27 -6.32
N GLN A 163 -18.09 4.07 -6.80
CA GLN A 163 -18.87 3.88 -8.01
C GLN A 163 -20.30 4.42 -7.87
N ARG A 164 -21.02 4.04 -6.80
CA ARG A 164 -22.38 4.54 -6.52
C ARG A 164 -22.44 6.06 -6.37
N LYS A 165 -21.39 6.66 -5.81
CA LYS A 165 -21.24 8.12 -5.67
C LYS A 165 -20.74 8.81 -6.96
N GLY A 166 -20.61 8.09 -8.08
CA GLY A 166 -20.17 8.63 -9.36
C GLY A 166 -18.71 9.07 -9.42
N LEU A 167 -17.90 8.75 -8.40
CA LEU A 167 -16.47 9.06 -8.33
C LEU A 167 -15.61 8.08 -9.15
N LEU A 168 -16.12 6.87 -9.38
CA LEU A 168 -15.57 5.89 -10.30
C LEU A 168 -16.58 5.65 -11.42
N LYS A 169 -16.28 6.12 -12.62
CA LYS A 169 -17.16 5.99 -13.79
C LYS A 169 -16.65 4.90 -14.71
N PRO A 170 -17.49 3.93 -15.14
CA PRO A 170 -17.05 2.91 -16.08
C PRO A 170 -16.67 3.56 -17.42
N LEU A 171 -15.60 3.05 -18.05
CA LEU A 171 -15.18 3.50 -19.39
C LEU A 171 -15.66 2.49 -20.44
N GLN A 172 -16.04 2.99 -21.64
CA GLN A 172 -16.31 2.10 -22.78
C GLN A 172 -15.01 1.39 -23.19
N GLY A 173 -14.99 0.06 -23.09
CA GLY A 173 -13.80 -0.77 -23.36
C GLY A 173 -13.16 -1.40 -22.11
N GLY A 174 -13.71 -1.18 -20.92
CA GLY A 174 -13.25 -1.80 -19.67
C GLY A 174 -12.42 -0.84 -18.80
N GLY A 175 -12.46 -1.08 -17.48
CA GLY A 175 -11.84 -0.19 -16.49
C GLY A 175 -12.75 0.96 -16.05
N TYR A 176 -12.18 1.85 -15.23
CA TYR A 176 -12.89 2.96 -14.61
C TYR A 176 -12.09 4.26 -14.74
N ASP A 177 -12.75 5.36 -15.09
CA ASP A 177 -12.26 6.70 -14.83
C ASP A 177 -12.26 6.94 -13.33
N ARG A 178 -11.08 7.27 -12.80
CA ARG A 178 -10.85 7.49 -11.37
C ARG A 178 -10.55 8.93 -11.03
N SER A 179 -10.69 9.84 -11.98
CA SER A 179 -10.33 11.25 -11.81
C SER A 179 -11.11 11.87 -10.66
N GLY A 180 -12.43 11.62 -10.60
CA GLY A 180 -13.28 12.08 -9.50
C GLY A 180 -12.87 11.48 -8.14
N TYR A 181 -12.58 10.18 -8.10
CA TYR A 181 -12.10 9.53 -6.87
C TYR A 181 -10.74 10.08 -6.40
N LYS A 182 -9.80 10.30 -7.31
CA LYS A 182 -8.50 10.91 -6.99
C LYS A 182 -8.66 12.33 -6.46
N GLU A 183 -9.47 13.15 -7.14
CA GLU A 183 -9.74 14.52 -6.71
C GLU A 183 -10.38 14.56 -5.32
N PHE A 184 -11.31 13.64 -5.03
CA PHE A 184 -11.90 13.49 -3.71
C PHE A 184 -10.85 13.18 -2.63
N LEU A 185 -9.94 12.22 -2.89
CA LEU A 185 -8.87 11.87 -1.95
C LEU A 185 -7.91 13.04 -1.71
N ILE A 186 -7.55 13.77 -2.76
CA ILE A 186 -6.67 14.95 -2.66
C ILE A 186 -7.35 16.02 -1.81
N LYS A 187 -8.61 16.35 -2.11
CA LYS A 187 -9.35 17.41 -1.42
C LYS A 187 -9.60 17.10 0.05
N LYS A 188 -9.87 15.84 0.40
CA LYS A 188 -10.29 15.45 1.76
C LYS A 188 -9.14 14.97 2.64
N TYR A 189 -8.13 14.33 2.05
CA TYR A 189 -7.04 13.69 2.78
C TYR A 189 -5.65 14.16 2.34
N GLY A 190 -5.53 14.99 1.30
CA GLY A 190 -4.24 15.46 0.80
C GLY A 190 -3.43 14.39 0.08
N ILE A 191 -4.05 13.26 -0.30
CA ILE A 191 -3.36 12.11 -0.89
C ILE A 191 -3.93 11.76 -2.26
N ASN A 192 -3.10 11.13 -3.09
CA ASN A 192 -3.51 10.65 -4.42
C ASN A 192 -4.07 9.22 -4.41
N THR A 193 -3.90 8.49 -3.30
CA THR A 193 -4.30 7.09 -3.17
C THR A 193 -4.52 6.68 -1.72
N ALA A 194 -5.58 5.91 -1.47
CA ALA A 194 -5.88 5.32 -0.15
C ALA A 194 -5.08 4.04 0.14
N ILE A 195 -4.12 3.70 -0.72
CA ILE A 195 -3.30 2.48 -0.64
C ILE A 195 -2.58 2.32 0.70
N SER A 196 -2.15 3.43 1.30
CA SER A 196 -1.38 3.43 2.55
C SER A 196 -2.26 3.43 3.79
N PHE A 197 -3.58 3.54 3.63
CA PHE A 197 -4.48 3.71 4.77
C PHE A 197 -4.47 2.50 5.71
N ASP A 198 -4.31 2.78 7.00
CA ASP A 198 -4.57 1.84 8.07
C ASP A 198 -6.08 1.56 8.23
N GLU A 199 -6.45 0.70 9.19
CA GLU A 199 -7.85 0.33 9.42
C GLU A 199 -8.74 1.54 9.77
N LYS A 200 -8.25 2.46 10.60
CA LYS A 200 -9.01 3.65 11.02
C LYS A 200 -9.16 4.64 9.87
N GLU A 201 -8.10 4.82 9.08
CA GLU A 201 -8.12 5.68 7.91
C GLU A 201 -9.04 5.12 6.82
N ARG A 202 -9.05 3.80 6.58
CA ARG A 202 -10.03 3.17 5.67
C ARG A 202 -11.45 3.31 6.17
N ALA A 203 -11.71 3.10 7.47
CA ALA A 203 -13.03 3.30 8.05
C ALA A 203 -13.49 4.78 7.92
N SER A 204 -12.58 5.72 8.15
CA SER A 204 -12.82 7.16 7.92
C SER A 204 -13.18 7.45 6.46
N LEU A 205 -12.45 6.85 5.50
CA LEU A 205 -12.73 6.98 4.07
C LEU A 205 -14.10 6.43 3.68
N ILE A 206 -14.46 5.25 4.19
CA ILE A 206 -15.78 4.64 3.96
C ILE A 206 -16.88 5.59 4.44
N ASN A 207 -16.80 6.06 5.69
CA ASN A 207 -17.77 7.00 6.25
C ASN A 207 -17.83 8.30 5.42
N ALA A 208 -16.68 8.80 5.00
CA ALA A 208 -16.57 10.02 4.20
C ALA A 208 -17.22 9.90 2.82
N LEU A 209 -17.13 8.73 2.19
CA LEU A 209 -17.77 8.43 0.91
C LEU A 209 -19.29 8.25 1.08
N GLU A 210 -19.73 7.62 2.17
CA GLU A 210 -21.17 7.37 2.43
C GLU A 210 -21.98 8.65 2.60
N GLN A 211 -21.34 9.73 3.10
CA GLN A 211 -21.96 11.05 3.28
C GLN A 211 -22.14 11.85 1.99
N LEU A 212 -21.55 11.42 0.87
CA LEU A 212 -21.78 12.06 -0.42
C LEU A 212 -23.18 11.72 -0.95
N PRO A 213 -23.84 12.56 -1.76
CA PRO A 213 -25.03 12.15 -2.48
C PRO A 213 -24.70 11.00 -3.45
N ASP A 214 -25.63 10.07 -3.64
CA ASP A 214 -25.50 9.10 -4.75
C ASP A 214 -25.55 9.87 -6.08
N ALA A 215 -24.85 9.36 -7.08
CA ALA A 215 -24.95 9.94 -8.42
C ALA A 215 -26.40 9.77 -8.90
N GLU A 216 -27.02 10.85 -9.39
CA GLU A 216 -28.31 10.74 -10.05
C GLU A 216 -28.14 9.79 -11.26
N ASP A 217 -29.00 8.75 -11.33
CA ASP A 217 -29.00 7.71 -12.37
C ASP A 217 -29.45 8.29 -13.73
N ASP A 218 -28.75 9.27 -14.27
CA ASP A 218 -29.09 9.84 -15.59
C ASP A 218 -28.53 9.04 -16.77
N GLU A 219 -27.91 7.86 -16.55
CA GLU A 219 -27.46 6.95 -17.61
C GLU A 219 -27.63 5.44 -17.29
N PHE A 220 -28.65 5.05 -16.51
CA PHE A 220 -29.05 3.63 -16.37
C PHE A 220 -30.30 3.23 -17.15
N ALA A 221 -30.78 4.06 -18.09
CA ALA A 221 -31.79 3.68 -19.07
C ALA A 221 -31.15 3.00 -20.30
N GLY A 222 -30.60 1.79 -20.14
CA GLY A 222 -29.95 1.09 -21.26
C GLY A 222 -29.80 -0.42 -21.17
N ILE A 223 -30.25 -1.08 -20.09
CA ILE A 223 -30.20 -2.55 -19.97
C ILE A 223 -31.50 -3.11 -19.37
N GLU A 224 -32.65 -2.59 -19.80
CA GLU A 224 -33.94 -3.28 -19.68
C GLU A 224 -34.66 -3.22 -21.03
N GLN A 225 -34.14 -3.94 -22.03
CA GLN A 225 -34.90 -4.26 -23.25
C GLN A 225 -34.32 -5.43 -24.07
N LEU A 226 -33.86 -6.49 -23.41
CA LEU A 226 -33.56 -7.78 -24.08
C LEU A 226 -34.30 -8.98 -23.47
N GLU A 227 -35.42 -8.76 -22.77
CA GLU A 227 -36.33 -9.86 -22.38
C GLU A 227 -37.76 -9.74 -22.92
N GLN A 228 -38.03 -8.78 -23.80
CA GLN A 228 -39.29 -8.78 -24.56
C GLN A 228 -39.03 -8.28 -25.97
N VAL A 229 -38.73 -9.20 -26.89
CA VAL A 229 -39.35 -9.37 -28.23
C VAL A 229 -38.46 -10.33 -29.06
N ALA A 230 -39.10 -11.43 -29.48
CA ALA A 230 -38.74 -12.41 -30.52
C ALA A 230 -37.78 -13.55 -30.15
#